data_AF-A0A0W7TQT6-F1
#
_entry.id   AF-A0A0W7TQT6-F1
#
_cell.length_a   1.000
_cell.length_b   1.000
_cell.length_c   1.000
_cell.angle_alpha   90.00
_cell.angle_beta   90.00
_cell.angle_gamma   90.00
#
_symmetry.space_group_name_H-M   'P 1'
#
loop_
_entity.id
_entity.type
_entity.pdbx_description
1 polymer ?
#
loop_
_entity_poly.entity_id
_entity_poly.type
_entity_poly.pdbx_seq_one_letter_code
_entity_poly.pdbx_strand_id
1 'polypeptide(L)'
;MTKQEKKIKRYVNAIERELRLPLKAKARINGDIGTDIHARLEKGQSIDEIIAEMGTPQEVAAGFNEEMQDQLLPKGSPWRWVFLIAAILAGGAALLSILPFLLFYFQSSGMGVIGGADGPTAIFITGAANLLAPVLTPLWLAVPFILGCCAACVLLRWGQNGPRAKHTLALMFSAAALLCWLLLGILSLWQAASAAGAAVLSWKTLLFQLFNLMLLPSFWLPVVTLCIAARRRKTASPRQ
;
A
#
# COMPACT_ATOMS: atom_id res chain seq x y z
N MET A 1 -12.11 34.85 -11.28
CA MET A 1 -12.64 33.65 -11.96
C MET A 1 -14.15 33.78 -12.11
N THR A 2 -14.64 33.93 -13.33
CA THR A 2 -16.06 34.20 -13.63
C THR A 2 -16.92 32.94 -13.42
N LYS A 3 -18.25 33.09 -13.28
CA LYS A 3 -19.18 31.93 -13.15
C LYS A 3 -19.05 30.98 -14.36
N GLN A 4 -18.80 31.56 -15.52
CA GLN A 4 -18.61 30.89 -16.80
C GLN A 4 -17.34 30.01 -16.79
N GLU A 5 -16.19 30.56 -16.42
CA GLU A 5 -14.93 29.79 -16.27
C GLU A 5 -15.06 28.62 -15.29
N LYS A 6 -15.83 28.80 -14.20
CA LYS A 6 -16.08 27.71 -13.23
C LYS A 6 -16.90 26.57 -13.84
N LYS A 7 -17.89 26.87 -14.70
CA LYS A 7 -18.68 25.84 -15.39
C LYS A 7 -17.81 25.05 -16.37
N ILE A 8 -17.01 25.74 -17.19
CA ILE A 8 -16.06 25.12 -18.14
C ILE A 8 -15.11 24.19 -17.39
N LYS A 9 -14.48 24.68 -16.32
CA LYS A 9 -13.55 23.87 -15.53
C LYS A 9 -14.21 22.63 -14.90
N ARG A 10 -15.46 22.74 -14.43
CA ARG A 10 -16.21 21.58 -13.90
C ARG A 10 -16.50 20.55 -14.98
N TYR A 11 -16.93 21.00 -16.16
CA TYR A 11 -17.24 20.14 -17.29
C TYR A 11 -16.00 19.40 -17.79
N VAL A 12 -14.91 20.15 -18.05
CA VAL A 12 -13.62 19.61 -18.48
C VAL A 12 -13.04 18.62 -17.46
N ASN A 13 -13.13 18.93 -16.16
CA ASN A 13 -12.67 18.02 -15.10
C ASN A 13 -13.53 16.74 -14.99
N ALA A 14 -14.82 16.83 -15.32
CA ALA A 14 -15.68 15.65 -15.42
C ALA A 14 -15.26 14.74 -16.58
N ILE A 15 -14.93 15.32 -17.74
CA ILE A 15 -14.37 14.57 -18.89
C ILE A 15 -13.03 13.93 -18.51
N GLU A 16 -12.13 14.69 -17.85
CA GLU A 16 -10.81 14.18 -17.43
C GLU A 16 -10.92 12.95 -16.51
N ARG A 17 -11.93 12.93 -15.63
CA ARG A 17 -12.18 11.83 -14.71
C ARG A 17 -12.63 10.55 -15.43
N GLU A 18 -13.42 10.69 -16.50
CA GLU A 18 -13.93 9.58 -17.30
C GLU A 18 -12.94 9.11 -18.39
N LEU A 19 -12.01 9.97 -18.83
CA LEU A 19 -10.94 9.58 -19.75
C LEU A 19 -10.05 8.50 -19.12
N ARG A 20 -9.79 7.43 -19.85
CA ARG A 20 -8.97 6.29 -19.37
C ARG A 20 -7.58 6.30 -19.99
N LEU A 21 -7.01 7.48 -20.20
CA LEU A 21 -5.74 7.68 -20.90
C LEU A 21 -4.59 8.10 -19.97
N PRO A 22 -3.32 7.94 -20.38
CA PRO A 22 -2.18 8.45 -19.62
C PRO A 22 -2.25 9.98 -19.45
N LEU A 23 -1.66 10.50 -18.38
CA LEU A 23 -1.72 11.93 -18.00
C LEU A 23 -1.32 12.88 -19.13
N LYS A 24 -0.35 12.49 -19.97
CA LYS A 24 0.09 13.28 -21.13
C LYS A 24 -1.01 13.43 -22.20
N ALA A 25 -1.72 12.35 -22.50
CA ALA A 25 -2.82 12.36 -23.46
C ALA A 25 -4.03 13.10 -22.90
N LYS A 26 -4.35 12.89 -21.60
CA LYS A 26 -5.40 13.66 -20.91
C LYS A 26 -5.13 15.16 -20.94
N ALA A 27 -3.91 15.60 -20.66
CA ALA A 27 -3.55 17.02 -20.66
C ALA A 27 -3.70 17.63 -22.06
N ARG A 28 -3.37 16.88 -23.12
CA ARG A 28 -3.56 17.32 -24.50
C ARG A 28 -5.04 17.45 -24.85
N ILE A 29 -5.85 16.40 -24.59
CA ILE A 29 -7.29 16.41 -24.83
C ILE A 29 -7.99 17.51 -24.03
N ASN A 30 -7.59 17.71 -22.78
CA ASN A 30 -8.10 18.79 -21.94
C ASN A 30 -7.74 20.17 -22.54
N GLY A 31 -6.51 20.35 -23.02
CA GLY A 31 -6.09 21.54 -23.75
C GLY A 31 -6.94 21.79 -25.00
N ASP A 32 -7.11 20.76 -25.84
CA ASP A 32 -7.86 20.85 -27.10
C ASP A 32 -9.34 21.18 -26.85
N ILE A 33 -9.99 20.52 -25.87
CA ILE A 33 -11.38 20.82 -25.46
C ILE A 33 -11.50 22.23 -24.88
N GLY A 34 -10.53 22.64 -24.05
CA GLY A 34 -10.48 23.99 -23.51
C GLY A 34 -10.41 25.04 -24.61
N THR A 35 -9.53 24.84 -25.60
CA THR A 35 -9.39 25.73 -26.76
C THR A 35 -10.65 25.76 -27.62
N ASP A 36 -11.31 24.62 -27.89
CA ASP A 36 -12.56 24.61 -28.67
C ASP A 36 -13.70 25.36 -27.95
N ILE A 37 -13.86 25.15 -26.65
CA ILE A 37 -14.83 25.87 -25.83
C ILE A 37 -14.56 27.38 -25.86
N HIS A 38 -13.30 27.79 -25.72
CA HIS A 38 -12.92 29.20 -25.77
C HIS A 38 -13.17 29.83 -27.15
N ALA A 39 -12.87 29.12 -28.24
CA ALA A 39 -13.13 29.61 -29.60
C ALA A 39 -14.64 29.78 -29.89
N ARG A 40 -15.48 28.90 -29.34
CA ARG A 40 -16.95 29.00 -29.46
C ARG A 40 -17.52 30.13 -28.62
N LEU A 41 -16.97 30.37 -27.43
CA LEU A 41 -17.28 31.52 -26.60
C LEU A 41 -16.95 32.86 -27.29
N GLU A 42 -15.81 32.94 -27.98
CA GLU A 42 -15.43 34.13 -28.77
C GLU A 42 -16.38 34.40 -29.94
N LYS A 43 -17.00 33.35 -30.50
CA LYS A 43 -18.07 33.46 -31.51
C LYS A 43 -19.43 33.88 -30.93
N GLY A 44 -19.51 34.11 -29.62
CA GLY A 44 -20.71 34.58 -28.94
C GLY A 44 -21.69 33.48 -28.50
N GLN A 45 -21.31 32.19 -28.59
CA GLN A 45 -22.15 31.10 -28.09
C GLN A 45 -22.15 31.06 -26.56
N SER A 46 -23.28 30.70 -25.96
CA SER A 46 -23.37 30.53 -24.51
C SER A 46 -22.80 29.17 -24.08
N ILE A 47 -22.26 29.09 -22.85
CA ILE A 47 -21.65 27.84 -22.34
C ILE A 47 -22.66 26.69 -22.26
N ASP A 48 -23.92 26.99 -21.96
CA ASP A 48 -24.94 25.96 -21.82
C ASP A 48 -25.32 25.37 -23.20
N GLU A 49 -25.30 26.18 -24.27
CA GLU A 49 -25.43 25.69 -25.66
C GLU A 49 -24.21 24.88 -26.10
N ILE A 50 -23.01 25.36 -25.78
CA ILE A 50 -21.76 24.66 -26.11
C ILE A 50 -21.70 23.27 -25.45
N ILE A 51 -22.11 23.16 -24.18
CA ILE A 51 -22.18 21.88 -23.46
C ILE A 51 -23.28 20.98 -24.06
N ALA A 52 -24.44 21.54 -24.41
CA ALA A 52 -25.51 20.77 -25.04
C ALA A 52 -25.10 20.23 -26.42
N GLU A 53 -24.30 20.97 -27.18
CA GLU A 53 -23.80 20.56 -28.50
C GLU A 53 -22.68 19.52 -28.41
N MET A 54 -21.76 19.66 -27.44
CA MET A 54 -20.72 18.66 -27.20
C MET A 54 -21.24 17.34 -26.61
N GLY A 55 -22.40 17.37 -25.95
CA GLY A 55 -22.97 16.21 -25.28
C GLY A 55 -22.52 16.05 -23.83
N THR A 56 -22.84 14.92 -23.22
CA THR A 56 -22.49 14.69 -21.82
C THR A 56 -20.99 14.43 -21.66
N PRO A 57 -20.38 14.75 -20.50
CA PRO A 57 -18.97 14.45 -20.24
C PRO A 57 -18.61 12.97 -20.43
N GLN A 58 -19.60 12.09 -20.24
CA GLN A 58 -19.48 10.64 -20.35
C GLN A 58 -19.43 10.20 -21.82
N GLU A 59 -20.29 10.75 -22.67
CA GLU A 59 -20.30 10.48 -24.11
C GLU A 59 -19.03 10.98 -24.79
N VAL A 60 -18.59 12.20 -24.47
CA VAL A 60 -17.35 12.77 -25.00
C VAL A 60 -16.15 11.91 -24.57
N ALA A 61 -16.06 11.55 -23.29
CA ALA A 61 -15.00 10.68 -22.82
C ALA A 61 -15.08 9.26 -23.41
N ALA A 62 -16.28 8.74 -23.67
CA ALA A 62 -16.48 7.44 -24.31
C ALA A 62 -15.97 7.45 -25.76
N GLY A 63 -16.27 8.48 -26.55
CA GLY A 63 -15.74 8.64 -27.90
C GLY A 63 -14.21 8.67 -27.93
N PHE A 64 -13.57 9.45 -27.06
CA PHE A 64 -12.10 9.45 -26.93
C PHE A 64 -11.55 8.10 -26.44
N ASN A 65 -12.28 7.39 -25.57
CA ASN A 65 -11.87 6.08 -25.09
C ASN A 65 -11.98 5.00 -26.18
N GLU A 66 -12.98 5.08 -27.05
CA GLU A 66 -13.14 4.18 -28.20
C GLU A 66 -12.09 4.47 -29.27
N GLU A 67 -11.87 5.74 -29.62
CA GLU A 67 -10.87 6.12 -30.62
C GLU A 67 -9.43 5.78 -30.19
N MET A 68 -9.17 5.85 -28.88
CA MET A 68 -7.85 5.56 -28.30
C MET A 68 -7.81 4.21 -27.54
N GLN A 69 -8.59 3.22 -27.98
CA GLN A 69 -8.74 1.93 -27.30
C GLN A 69 -7.40 1.24 -26.96
N ASP A 70 -6.42 1.36 -27.87
CA ASP A 70 -5.07 0.78 -27.72
C ASP A 70 -4.21 1.45 -26.63
N GLN A 71 -4.55 2.69 -26.25
CA GLN A 71 -3.81 3.48 -25.27
C GLN A 71 -4.51 3.53 -23.90
N LEU A 72 -5.62 2.81 -23.74
CA LEU A 72 -6.39 2.82 -22.51
C LEU A 72 -5.62 2.20 -21.34
N LEU A 73 -5.64 2.90 -20.21
CA LEU A 73 -5.21 2.38 -18.93
C LEU A 73 -6.23 1.34 -18.43
N PRO A 74 -5.76 0.17 -17.95
CA PRO A 74 -6.61 -0.87 -17.38
C PRO A 74 -7.52 -0.33 -16.27
N LYS A 75 -8.78 -0.80 -16.22
CA LYS A 75 -9.74 -0.33 -15.20
C LYS A 75 -9.20 -0.62 -13.80
N GLY A 76 -9.36 0.37 -12.94
CA GLY A 76 -9.14 0.24 -11.51
C GLY A 76 -9.91 -0.92 -10.90
N SER A 77 -9.30 -2.02 -10.45
CA SER A 77 -10.04 -2.94 -9.58
C SER A 77 -10.32 -2.28 -8.23
N PRO A 78 -11.58 -2.21 -7.77
CA PRO A 78 -11.94 -1.58 -6.49
C PRO A 78 -11.31 -2.28 -5.28
N TRP A 79 -10.93 -3.55 -5.44
CA TRP A 79 -10.25 -4.37 -4.42
C TRP A 79 -8.92 -3.77 -3.93
N ARG A 80 -8.31 -2.84 -4.67
CA ARG A 80 -7.12 -2.12 -4.19
C ARG A 80 -7.36 -1.38 -2.89
N TRP A 81 -8.54 -0.80 -2.72
CA TRP A 81 -8.89 -0.08 -1.51
C TRP A 81 -9.02 -1.00 -0.31
N VAL A 82 -9.51 -2.23 -0.52
CA VAL A 82 -9.55 -3.26 0.52
C VAL A 82 -8.14 -3.59 1.02
N PHE A 83 -7.18 -3.79 0.12
CA PHE A 83 -5.78 -4.05 0.50
C PHE A 83 -5.10 -2.84 1.15
N LEU A 84 -5.42 -1.61 0.74
CA LEU A 84 -4.90 -0.40 1.39
C LEU A 84 -5.45 -0.24 2.80
N ILE A 85 -6.76 -0.44 2.99
CA ILE A 85 -7.39 -0.39 4.32
C ILE A 85 -6.80 -1.49 5.21
N ALA A 86 -6.63 -2.71 4.68
CA ALA A 86 -6.00 -3.80 5.42
C ALA A 86 -4.56 -3.48 5.84
N ALA A 87 -3.76 -2.84 4.98
CA ALA A 87 -2.40 -2.40 5.31
C ALA A 87 -2.40 -1.32 6.41
N ILE A 88 -3.30 -0.35 6.34
CA ILE A 88 -3.44 0.71 7.36
C ILE A 88 -3.86 0.10 8.71
N LEU A 89 -4.83 -0.82 8.70
CA LEU A 89 -5.29 -1.50 9.92
C LEU A 89 -4.17 -2.34 10.55
N ALA A 90 -3.41 -3.10 9.74
CA ALA A 90 -2.28 -3.87 10.23
C ALA A 90 -1.16 -2.99 10.82
N GLY A 91 -0.84 -1.88 10.15
CA GLY A 91 0.11 -0.88 10.68
C GLY A 91 -0.39 -0.22 11.96
N GLY A 92 -1.67 0.14 12.03
CA GLY A 92 -2.31 0.72 13.20
C GLY A 92 -2.32 -0.24 14.39
N ALA A 93 -2.66 -1.51 14.18
CA ALA A 93 -2.62 -2.53 15.22
C ALA A 93 -1.20 -2.77 15.76
N ALA A 94 -0.20 -2.83 14.88
CA ALA A 94 1.20 -2.93 15.29
C ALA A 94 1.63 -1.72 16.12
N LEU A 95 1.29 -0.51 15.67
CA LEU A 95 1.60 0.72 16.40
C LEU A 95 0.94 0.74 17.78
N LEU A 96 -0.35 0.39 17.87
CA LEU A 96 -1.08 0.32 19.14
C LEU A 96 -0.47 -0.71 20.10
N SER A 97 0.10 -1.80 19.59
CA SER A 97 0.77 -2.80 20.43
C SER A 97 2.16 -2.36 20.92
N ILE A 98 2.88 -1.59 20.11
CA ILE A 98 4.26 -1.14 20.40
C ILE A 98 4.27 0.13 21.28
N LEU A 99 3.35 1.06 21.03
CA LEU A 99 3.30 2.37 21.68
C LEU A 99 3.27 2.32 23.22
N PRO A 100 2.41 1.53 23.89
CA PRO A 100 2.38 1.50 25.36
C PRO A 100 3.68 0.96 25.94
N PHE A 101 4.33 0.00 25.26
CA PHE A 101 5.63 -0.53 25.67
C PHE A 101 6.72 0.53 25.53
N LEU A 102 6.76 1.27 24.41
CA LEU A 102 7.70 2.36 24.23
C LEU A 102 7.52 3.46 25.27
N LEU A 103 6.27 3.87 25.54
CA LEU A 103 5.97 4.88 26.56
C LEU A 103 6.44 4.44 27.95
N PHE A 104 6.14 3.18 28.33
CA PHE A 104 6.62 2.60 29.59
C PHE A 104 8.15 2.56 29.64
N TYR A 105 8.80 2.12 28.58
CA TYR A 105 10.26 2.07 28.49
C TYR A 105 10.88 3.45 28.68
N PHE A 106 10.44 4.46 27.91
CA PHE A 106 10.94 5.83 28.02
C PHE A 106 10.71 6.44 29.41
N GLN A 107 9.56 6.19 30.02
CA GLN A 107 9.25 6.64 31.38
C GLN A 107 10.17 5.97 32.42
N SER A 108 10.47 4.67 32.26
CA SER A 108 11.36 3.94 33.16
C SER A 108 12.84 4.29 32.99
N SER A 109 13.30 4.65 31.78
CA SER A 109 14.69 5.07 31.53
C SER A 109 15.05 6.46 32.10
N GLY A 110 14.07 7.23 32.57
CA GLY A 110 14.27 8.51 33.26
C GLY A 110 14.29 8.43 34.80
N MET A 111 14.01 7.27 35.41
CA MET A 111 14.01 7.09 36.86
C MET A 111 15.21 6.25 37.31
N GLY A 112 16.35 6.92 37.55
CA GLY A 112 17.46 6.34 38.30
C GLY A 112 17.15 6.36 39.79
N VAL A 113 16.54 5.30 40.34
CA VAL A 113 16.48 5.10 41.79
C VAL A 113 17.75 4.35 42.22
N ILE A 114 18.74 5.12 42.66
CA ILE A 114 19.91 4.63 43.39
C ILE A 114 19.64 4.84 44.88
N GLY A 115 19.43 3.75 45.62
CA GLY A 115 19.59 3.70 47.08
C GLY A 115 18.43 4.24 47.91
N GLY A 116 17.88 3.35 48.74
CA GLY A 116 16.95 3.66 49.82
C GLY A 116 16.75 2.41 50.68
N ALA A 117 17.78 2.05 51.44
CA ALA A 117 17.67 1.07 52.52
C ALA A 117 16.87 1.73 53.65
N ASP A 118 15.54 1.54 53.63
CA ASP A 118 14.56 1.45 54.73
C ASP A 118 13.17 1.95 54.26
N GLY A 119 12.21 1.03 54.15
CA GLY A 119 10.86 1.24 53.57
C GLY A 119 10.66 0.41 52.30
N PRO A 120 9.45 -0.15 52.03
CA PRO A 120 9.23 -1.42 51.31
C PRO A 120 9.91 -1.39 49.94
N THR A 121 11.10 -1.97 49.87
CA THR A 121 12.05 -1.74 48.80
C THR A 121 11.59 -2.42 47.51
N ALA A 122 11.20 -1.64 46.50
CA ALA A 122 11.00 -2.15 45.16
C ALA A 122 12.37 -2.24 44.44
N ILE A 123 12.99 -3.41 44.54
CA ILE A 123 14.19 -3.75 43.78
C ILE A 123 13.78 -3.99 42.33
N PHE A 124 14.10 -3.06 41.43
CA PHE A 124 13.97 -3.28 39.98
C PHE A 124 15.30 -3.79 39.42
N ILE A 125 15.49 -5.12 39.41
CA ILE A 125 16.43 -5.74 38.46
C ILE A 125 15.67 -5.87 37.14
N THR A 126 15.53 -4.76 36.41
CA THR A 126 15.21 -4.82 34.99
C THR A 126 16.52 -5.16 34.27
N GLY A 127 16.92 -6.44 34.33
CA GLY A 127 17.98 -6.95 33.48
C GLY A 127 17.64 -6.55 32.05
N ALA A 128 18.45 -5.65 31.47
CA ALA A 128 18.28 -4.96 30.20
C ALA A 128 17.03 -5.45 29.44
N ALA A 129 15.85 -4.89 29.81
CA ALA A 129 14.58 -5.35 29.29
C ALA A 129 14.71 -5.37 27.77
N ASN A 130 14.66 -6.57 27.17
CA ASN A 130 14.99 -6.77 25.78
C ASN A 130 13.95 -6.03 24.93
N LEU A 131 14.24 -4.76 24.63
CA LEU A 131 13.38 -3.80 23.90
C LEU A 131 12.86 -4.42 22.60
N LEU A 132 13.67 -5.31 22.04
CA LEU A 132 13.38 -6.04 20.82
C LEU A 132 12.16 -6.97 20.99
N ALA A 133 11.89 -7.57 22.16
CA ALA A 133 10.88 -8.63 22.30
C ALA A 133 9.42 -8.24 21.99
N PRO A 134 8.87 -7.20 22.64
CA PRO A 134 7.52 -6.75 22.35
C PRO A 134 7.42 -5.95 21.05
N VAL A 135 8.55 -5.60 20.43
CA VAL A 135 8.61 -4.86 19.16
C VAL A 135 8.75 -5.80 17.95
N LEU A 136 9.51 -6.89 18.09
CA LEU A 136 9.81 -7.80 16.98
C LEU A 136 8.58 -8.53 16.49
N THR A 137 7.77 -9.04 17.42
CA THR A 137 6.59 -9.85 17.12
C THR A 137 5.52 -9.06 16.33
N PRO A 138 5.11 -7.84 16.71
CA PRO A 138 4.18 -7.06 15.89
C PRO A 138 4.81 -6.61 14.56
N LEU A 139 6.11 -6.26 14.53
CA LEU A 139 6.78 -5.92 13.27
C LEU A 139 6.87 -7.11 12.31
N TRP A 140 7.13 -8.31 12.84
CA TRP A 140 7.22 -9.54 12.06
C TRP A 140 5.90 -9.86 11.34
N LEU A 141 4.77 -9.56 11.97
CA LEU A 141 3.46 -9.77 11.37
C LEU A 141 3.07 -8.64 10.42
N ALA A 142 3.30 -7.38 10.83
CA ALA A 142 2.81 -6.23 10.10
C ALA A 142 3.65 -5.89 8.86
N VAL A 143 4.99 -5.92 8.95
CA VAL A 143 5.86 -5.46 7.85
C VAL A 143 5.70 -6.34 6.59
N PRO A 144 5.77 -7.68 6.66
CA PRO A 144 5.53 -8.53 5.50
C PRO A 144 4.12 -8.42 4.95
N PHE A 145 3.12 -8.26 5.83
CA PHE A 145 1.72 -8.10 5.42
C PHE A 145 1.48 -6.79 4.68
N ILE A 146 2.03 -5.67 5.16
CA ILE A 146 1.95 -4.36 4.51
C ILE A 146 2.65 -4.40 3.14
N LEU A 147 3.86 -4.97 3.08
CA LEU A 147 4.58 -5.11 1.81
C LEU A 147 3.84 -6.00 0.80
N GLY A 148 3.23 -7.09 1.27
CA GLY A 148 2.35 -7.93 0.47
C GLY A 148 1.11 -7.16 -0.03
N CYS A 149 0.45 -6.39 0.83
CA CYS A 149 -0.70 -5.57 0.45
C CYS A 149 -0.32 -4.50 -0.58
N CYS A 150 0.85 -3.89 -0.46
CA CYS A 150 1.41 -2.97 -1.46
C CYS A 150 1.64 -3.67 -2.80
N ALA A 151 2.21 -4.88 -2.80
CA ALA A 151 2.38 -5.67 -4.01
C ALA A 151 1.04 -6.03 -4.66
N ALA A 152 0.03 -6.41 -3.87
CA ALA A 152 -1.33 -6.67 -4.33
C ALA A 152 -1.97 -5.40 -4.94
N CYS A 153 -1.79 -4.24 -4.31
CA CYS A 153 -2.27 -2.96 -4.82
C CYS A 153 -1.66 -2.62 -6.18
N VAL A 154 -0.35 -2.86 -6.38
CA VAL A 154 0.32 -2.63 -7.66
C VAL A 154 -0.18 -3.59 -8.74
N LEU A 155 -0.37 -4.88 -8.41
CA LEU A 155 -0.87 -5.89 -9.35
C LEU A 155 -2.32 -5.65 -9.74
N LEU A 156 -3.16 -5.30 -8.78
CA LEU A 156 -4.50 -4.85 -9.05
C LEU A 156 -4.46 -3.54 -9.81
N ARG A 157 -3.43 -2.67 -9.62
CA ARG A 157 -3.21 -1.37 -10.30
C ARG A 157 -3.15 -1.42 -11.81
N TRP A 158 -2.38 -2.37 -12.29
CA TRP A 158 -2.04 -2.42 -13.70
C TRP A 158 -2.63 -3.66 -14.39
N GLY A 159 -3.32 -4.54 -13.64
CA GLY A 159 -3.99 -5.70 -14.22
C GLY A 159 -2.99 -6.65 -14.89
N GLN A 160 -3.43 -7.36 -15.93
CA GLN A 160 -2.56 -8.25 -16.72
C GLN A 160 -1.76 -7.49 -17.79
N ASN A 161 -2.27 -6.34 -18.27
CA ASN A 161 -1.69 -5.57 -19.38
C ASN A 161 -0.76 -4.44 -18.90
N GLY A 162 -0.18 -4.61 -17.71
CA GLY A 162 0.71 -3.62 -17.11
C GLY A 162 2.09 -3.59 -17.76
N PRO A 163 2.80 -2.46 -17.73
CA PRO A 163 4.18 -2.39 -18.17
C PRO A 163 5.05 -3.26 -17.27
N ARG A 164 6.02 -3.93 -17.89
CA ARG A 164 6.90 -4.92 -17.27
C ARG A 164 7.60 -4.38 -16.00
N ALA A 165 7.99 -3.12 -16.00
CA ALA A 165 8.61 -2.44 -14.84
C ALA A 165 7.74 -2.47 -13.57
N LYS A 166 6.40 -2.34 -13.71
CA LYS A 166 5.48 -2.34 -12.56
C LYS A 166 5.26 -3.75 -12.02
N HIS A 167 5.31 -4.77 -12.89
CA HIS A 167 5.33 -6.17 -12.47
C HIS A 167 6.64 -6.54 -11.76
N THR A 168 7.79 -6.03 -12.23
CA THR A 168 9.07 -6.18 -11.53
C THR A 168 9.03 -5.55 -10.14
N LEU A 169 8.45 -4.36 -10.01
CA LEU A 169 8.30 -3.69 -8.71
C LEU A 169 7.39 -4.46 -7.74
N ALA A 170 6.26 -5.01 -8.22
CA ALA A 170 5.41 -5.89 -7.41
C ALA A 170 6.15 -7.17 -6.98
N LEU A 171 7.00 -7.72 -7.86
CA LEU A 171 7.84 -8.88 -7.57
C LEU A 171 8.89 -8.56 -6.51
N MET A 172 9.55 -7.40 -6.59
CA MET A 172 10.51 -6.93 -5.60
C MET A 172 9.84 -6.73 -4.23
N PHE A 173 8.66 -6.11 -4.17
CA PHE A 173 7.94 -5.94 -2.90
C PHE A 173 7.52 -7.28 -2.28
N SER A 174 7.08 -8.24 -3.10
CA SER A 174 6.70 -9.57 -2.60
C SER A 174 7.92 -10.36 -2.13
N ALA A 175 9.06 -10.27 -2.83
CA ALA A 175 10.31 -10.90 -2.42
C ALA A 175 10.86 -10.27 -1.13
N ALA A 176 10.82 -8.94 -1.01
CA ALA A 176 11.20 -8.23 0.20
C ALA A 176 10.30 -8.59 1.39
N ALA A 177 9.00 -8.76 1.17
CA ALA A 177 8.07 -9.21 2.21
C ALA A 177 8.44 -10.60 2.75
N LEU A 178 8.74 -11.56 1.86
CA LEU A 178 9.15 -12.91 2.27
C LEU A 178 10.51 -12.94 2.96
N LEU A 179 11.47 -12.16 2.47
CA LEU A 179 12.77 -12.00 3.12
C LEU A 179 12.63 -11.38 4.52
N CYS A 180 11.80 -10.34 4.64
CA CYS A 180 11.53 -9.69 5.92
C CYS A 180 10.82 -10.64 6.88
N TRP A 181 9.86 -11.44 6.39
CA TRP A 181 9.19 -12.47 7.17
C TRP A 181 10.19 -13.53 7.66
N LEU A 182 11.11 -13.97 6.82
CA LEU A 182 12.11 -14.97 7.20
C LEU A 182 13.12 -14.41 8.23
N LEU A 183 13.63 -13.20 8.01
CA LEU A 183 14.60 -12.56 8.89
C LEU A 183 14.01 -12.23 10.27
N LEU A 184 12.85 -11.59 10.30
CA LEU A 184 12.18 -11.24 11.57
C LEU A 184 11.70 -12.50 12.30
N GLY A 185 11.34 -13.56 11.58
CA GLY A 185 10.97 -14.84 12.16
C GLY A 185 12.12 -15.56 12.83
N ILE A 186 13.27 -15.65 12.15
CA ILE A 186 14.50 -16.20 12.74
C ILE A 186 14.88 -15.43 14.00
N LEU A 187 14.80 -14.10 13.92
CA LEU A 187 15.17 -13.23 15.04
C LEU A 187 14.18 -13.34 16.22
N SER A 188 12.89 -13.52 15.94
CA SER A 188 11.85 -13.77 16.97
C SER A 188 12.01 -15.13 17.62
N LEU A 189 12.32 -16.17 16.84
CA LEU A 189 12.59 -17.51 17.34
C LEU A 189 13.87 -17.57 18.19
N TRP A 190 14.92 -16.88 17.74
CA TRP A 190 16.18 -16.75 18.49
C TRP A 190 15.98 -16.07 19.84
N GLN A 191 15.11 -15.07 19.89
CA GLN A 191 14.76 -14.38 21.12
C GLN A 191 13.89 -15.24 22.05
N ALA A 192 12.90 -15.95 21.52
CA ALA A 192 12.12 -16.90 22.30
C ALA A 192 13.02 -18.00 22.90
N ALA A 193 14.02 -18.44 22.14
CA ALA A 193 15.01 -19.42 22.59
C ALA A 193 15.93 -18.90 23.69
N SER A 194 16.36 -17.65 23.60
CA SER A 194 17.21 -17.03 24.63
C SER A 194 16.45 -16.70 25.91
N ALA A 195 15.14 -16.39 25.82
CA ALA A 195 14.29 -16.09 26.97
C ALA A 195 13.82 -17.34 27.73
N ALA A 196 13.56 -18.45 27.06
CA ALA A 196 13.00 -19.66 27.69
C ALA A 196 14.04 -20.55 28.41
N GLY A 197 15.34 -20.22 28.31
CA GLY A 197 16.42 -21.12 28.68
C GLY A 197 16.45 -22.36 27.77
N ALA A 198 17.59 -23.04 27.70
CA ALA A 198 17.84 -24.16 26.76
C ALA A 198 16.87 -25.37 26.87
N ALA A 199 15.92 -25.36 27.81
CA ALA A 199 15.06 -26.49 28.15
C ALA A 199 13.74 -26.57 27.35
N VAL A 200 13.30 -25.53 26.64
CA VAL A 200 11.96 -25.50 25.99
C VAL A 200 11.99 -25.60 24.45
N LEU A 201 13.18 -25.56 23.84
CA LEU A 201 13.34 -25.64 22.39
C LEU A 201 13.42 -27.09 21.88
N SER A 202 12.36 -27.87 22.08
CA SER A 202 12.24 -29.12 21.32
C SER A 202 12.09 -28.79 19.82
N TRP A 203 12.74 -29.53 18.94
CA TRP A 203 12.57 -29.35 17.47
C TRP A 203 11.08 -29.40 17.05
N LYS A 204 10.25 -30.15 17.79
CA LYS A 204 8.81 -30.24 17.58
C LYS A 204 8.08 -28.92 17.88
N THR A 205 8.43 -28.21 18.94
CA THR A 205 7.80 -26.92 19.29
C THR A 205 8.18 -25.83 18.30
N LEU A 206 9.43 -25.81 17.83
CA LEU A 206 9.87 -24.92 16.76
C LEU A 206 9.14 -25.17 15.44
N LEU A 207 9.07 -26.43 15.00
CA LEU A 207 8.35 -26.79 13.78
C LEU A 207 6.86 -26.45 13.88
N PHE A 208 6.23 -26.69 15.03
CA PHE A 208 4.83 -26.38 15.25
C PHE A 208 4.55 -24.87 15.24
N GLN A 209 5.45 -24.07 15.85
CA GLN A 209 5.37 -22.61 15.80
C GLN A 209 5.55 -22.11 14.36
N LEU A 210 6.59 -22.54 13.66
CA LEU A 210 6.81 -22.20 12.24
C LEU A 210 5.60 -22.56 11.38
N PHE A 211 5.02 -23.74 11.58
CA PHE A 211 3.83 -24.18 10.85
C PHE A 211 2.62 -23.28 11.12
N ASN A 212 2.32 -22.97 12.39
CA ASN A 212 1.24 -22.04 12.74
C ASN A 212 1.47 -20.62 12.19
N LEU A 213 2.73 -20.19 12.12
CA LEU A 213 3.09 -18.88 11.58
C LEU A 213 3.00 -18.84 10.05
N MET A 214 3.28 -19.96 9.36
CA MET A 214 3.04 -20.09 7.92
C MET A 214 1.56 -20.07 7.56
N LEU A 215 0.65 -20.41 8.49
CA LEU A 215 -0.79 -20.28 8.28
C LEU A 215 -1.28 -18.83 8.30
N LEU A 216 -0.44 -17.87 8.69
CA LEU A 216 -0.84 -16.48 8.77
C LEU A 216 -0.94 -15.83 7.38
N PRO A 217 -1.91 -14.92 7.18
CA PRO A 217 -2.04 -14.16 5.94
C PRO A 217 -0.77 -13.38 5.55
N SER A 218 0.06 -13.03 6.53
CA SER A 218 1.35 -12.34 6.34
C SER A 218 2.36 -13.14 5.52
N PHE A 219 2.24 -14.46 5.48
CA PHE A 219 3.07 -15.34 4.65
C PHE A 219 2.44 -15.59 3.29
N TRP A 220 1.18 -16.04 3.26
CA TRP A 220 0.52 -16.46 2.01
C TRP A 220 0.27 -15.33 1.03
N LEU A 221 -0.07 -14.13 1.52
CA LEU A 221 -0.37 -13.00 0.65
C LEU A 221 0.85 -12.60 -0.20
N PRO A 222 2.06 -12.42 0.36
CA PRO A 222 3.30 -12.27 -0.40
C PRO A 222 3.60 -13.41 -1.37
N VAL A 223 3.37 -14.68 -0.99
CA VAL A 223 3.60 -15.84 -1.88
C VAL A 223 2.69 -15.75 -3.11
N VAL A 224 1.40 -15.50 -2.89
CA VAL A 224 0.42 -15.39 -3.97
C VAL A 224 0.74 -14.20 -4.87
N THR A 225 1.06 -13.03 -4.31
CA THR A 225 1.44 -11.86 -5.11
C THR A 225 2.73 -12.09 -5.88
N LEU A 226 3.71 -12.80 -5.31
CA LEU A 226 4.94 -13.19 -6.00
C LEU A 226 4.65 -14.10 -7.19
N CYS A 227 3.86 -15.15 -7.01
CA CYS A 227 3.51 -16.08 -8.10
C CYS A 227 2.76 -15.37 -9.23
N ILE A 228 1.80 -14.50 -8.90
CA ILE A 228 1.04 -13.72 -9.88
C ILE A 228 1.95 -12.73 -10.60
N ALA A 229 2.82 -12.01 -9.88
CA ALA A 229 3.76 -11.06 -10.47
C ALA A 229 4.75 -11.76 -11.40
N ALA A 230 5.28 -12.92 -11.02
CA ALA A 230 6.20 -13.72 -11.82
C ALA A 230 5.53 -14.23 -13.10
N ARG A 231 4.29 -14.75 -13.02
CA ARG A 231 3.51 -15.17 -14.20
C ARG A 231 3.26 -13.99 -15.14
N ARG A 232 2.77 -12.86 -14.63
CA ARG A 232 2.47 -11.67 -15.44
C ARG A 232 3.71 -11.02 -16.05
N ARG A 233 4.87 -11.08 -15.39
CA ARG A 233 6.14 -10.59 -15.94
C ARG A 233 6.62 -11.43 -17.14
N LYS A 234 6.33 -12.74 -17.14
CA LYS A 234 6.65 -13.64 -18.26
C LYS A 234 5.78 -13.36 -19.48
N THR A 235 4.49 -13.08 -19.27
CA THR A 235 3.54 -12.77 -20.35
C THR A 235 3.62 -11.33 -20.85
N ALA A 236 4.13 -10.40 -20.04
CA ALA A 236 4.32 -9.00 -20.46
C ALA A 236 5.48 -8.90 -21.46
N SER A 237 5.14 -8.56 -22.71
CA SER A 237 6.12 -8.31 -23.78
C SER A 237 7.07 -7.18 -23.35
N PRO A 238 8.40 -7.31 -23.57
CA PRO A 238 9.29 -6.17 -23.43
C PRO A 238 8.84 -5.12 -24.46
N ARG A 239 8.31 -3.99 -24.00
CA ARG A 239 8.21 -2.82 -24.89
C ARG A 239 9.65 -2.50 -25.31
N GLN A 240 9.93 -2.74 -26.59
CA GLN A 240 11.08 -2.18 -27.29
C GLN A 240 11.01 -0.65 -27.21
#